data_AF-A0A6A6USN5-F1
#
_entry.id   AF-A0A6A6USN5-F1
#
_cell.length_a   1.000
_cell.length_b   1.000
_cell.length_c   1.000
_cell.angle_alpha   90.00
_cell.angle_beta   90.00
_cell.angle_gamma   90.00
#
_symmetry.space_group_name_H-M   'P 1'
#
loop_
_entity.id
_entity.type
_entity.pdbx_description
1 polymer ?
#
loop_
_entity_poly.entity_id
_entity_poly.type
_entity_poly.pdbx_seq_one_letter_code
_entity_poly.pdbx_strand_id
1 'polypeptide(L)'
;MAKQPLKALLPPLIFGTATFTSQYNKDPYALDTTGLVRAALDHGIRAFDTSPYYGPAETLLGEGLAAARTEYPRNSYLLLTKVGRIAGDSFDYSAASVKASVKRSCERLHTDFLDVVYCHDVEFVSGAEVLEAIRALRELRNEGVIKFVGVSGYPVERLCEMAELVLKETGEPLDIVMSYANYTVQSERLASVGLERLKKAGVQVVPNASVLGMGLLRAGGAPVGSQGDWHPAPEGLRAVVAKAAEFCEDHGEKLEVVAIRWGIESWLKVGGEVGSYGRPGEDHTRGSATTLEGQESRLGVSVIGVSRHDELEKTMLVWHSILDGLEGGQAHADRAGRWERAHEWSLNRRHAVEMLAEEVRAILKEWADYAWASPPKGFVNTLNQK
;
A
#
# COMPACT_ATOMS: atom_id res chain seq x y z
N MET A 1 8.27 -19.08 -21.95
CA MET A 1 7.16 -18.09 -22.00
C MET A 1 7.69 -16.77 -21.46
N ALA A 2 7.34 -15.63 -22.06
CA ALA A 2 7.73 -14.32 -21.52
C ALA A 2 7.11 -14.12 -20.13
N LYS A 3 7.87 -13.58 -19.17
CA LYS A 3 7.37 -13.26 -17.82
C LYS A 3 6.31 -12.18 -17.95
N GLN A 4 5.11 -12.40 -17.41
CA GLN A 4 4.06 -11.38 -17.43
C GLN A 4 4.51 -10.14 -16.63
N PRO A 5 4.24 -8.92 -17.12
CA PRO A 5 4.63 -7.70 -16.41
C PRO A 5 3.79 -7.52 -15.14
N LEU A 6 4.34 -6.86 -14.13
CA LEU A 6 3.67 -6.68 -12.83
C LEU A 6 2.32 -5.97 -12.96
N LYS A 7 2.20 -5.00 -13.86
CA LYS A 7 0.94 -4.32 -14.18
C LYS A 7 -0.19 -5.24 -14.63
N ALA A 8 0.10 -6.46 -15.10
CA ALA A 8 -0.91 -7.46 -15.46
C ALA A 8 -1.29 -8.40 -14.31
N LEU A 9 -0.53 -8.38 -13.20
CA LEU A 9 -0.64 -9.35 -12.11
C LEU A 9 -1.14 -8.72 -10.81
N LEU A 10 -0.72 -7.49 -10.51
CA LEU A 10 -1.03 -6.86 -9.22
C LEU A 10 -2.49 -6.38 -9.19
N PRO A 11 -3.32 -6.79 -8.23
CA PRO A 11 -4.67 -6.26 -8.08
C PRO A 11 -4.62 -4.79 -7.62
N PRO A 12 -5.66 -3.98 -7.92
CA PRO A 12 -5.70 -2.56 -7.56
C PRO A 12 -5.85 -2.29 -6.05
N LEU A 13 -6.18 -3.32 -5.25
CA LEU A 13 -6.27 -3.25 -3.80
C LEU A 13 -5.37 -4.30 -3.14
N ILE A 14 -4.52 -3.86 -2.22
CA ILE A 14 -3.56 -4.68 -1.48
C ILE A 14 -3.87 -4.59 0.02
N PHE A 15 -3.85 -5.73 0.72
CA PHE A 15 -3.93 -5.78 2.17
C PHE A 15 -2.54 -5.61 2.77
N GLY A 16 -2.28 -4.47 3.41
CA GLY A 16 -1.07 -4.20 4.17
C GLY A 16 -1.17 -4.65 5.63
N THR A 17 -0.10 -5.24 6.15
CA THR A 17 -0.06 -5.79 7.52
C THR A 17 0.75 -4.93 8.50
N ALA A 18 1.05 -3.67 8.18
CA ALA A 18 1.72 -2.76 9.12
C ALA A 18 0.93 -2.59 10.44
N THR A 19 -0.38 -2.79 10.39
CA THR A 19 -1.29 -2.80 11.54
C THR A 19 -1.09 -4.02 12.45
N PHE A 20 -0.43 -5.10 12.01
CA PHE A 20 -0.16 -6.30 12.83
C PHE A 20 1.07 -6.10 13.73
N THR A 21 1.24 -4.89 14.25
CA THR A 21 2.42 -4.47 15.02
C THR A 21 2.03 -3.79 16.32
N SER A 22 3.00 -3.68 17.22
CA SER A 22 2.85 -2.95 18.48
C SER A 22 2.76 -1.42 18.33
N GLN A 23 2.97 -0.89 17.11
CA GLN A 23 2.72 0.53 16.80
C GLN A 23 1.22 0.81 16.74
N TYR A 24 0.46 -0.07 16.09
CA TYR A 24 -0.98 0.11 15.90
C TYR A 24 -1.82 -0.56 16.99
N ASN A 25 -1.30 -1.63 17.59
CA ASN A 25 -2.04 -2.46 18.54
C ASN A 25 -1.27 -2.64 19.84
N LYS A 26 -1.98 -2.79 20.97
CA LYS A 26 -1.32 -3.04 22.28
C LYS A 26 -0.61 -4.38 22.30
N ASP A 27 -1.28 -5.40 21.79
CA ASP A 27 -0.76 -6.74 21.61
C ASP A 27 -1.15 -7.24 20.20
N PRO A 28 -0.20 -7.32 19.25
CA PRO A 28 -0.47 -7.85 17.92
C PRO A 28 -0.82 -9.35 17.92
N TYR A 29 -0.42 -10.12 18.94
CA TYR A 29 -0.75 -11.55 19.04
C TYR A 29 -2.18 -11.81 19.53
N ALA A 30 -2.81 -10.80 20.14
CA ALA A 30 -4.22 -10.86 20.55
C ALA A 30 -5.19 -10.59 19.38
N LEU A 31 -4.68 -10.21 18.21
CA LEU A 31 -5.49 -10.00 17.01
C LEU A 31 -5.88 -11.35 16.39
N ASP A 32 -7.12 -11.47 15.91
CA ASP A 32 -7.54 -12.58 15.05
C ASP A 32 -7.01 -12.39 13.62
N THR A 33 -5.69 -12.42 13.45
CA THR A 33 -5.04 -12.25 12.14
C THR A 33 -5.36 -13.38 11.18
N THR A 34 -5.52 -14.61 11.68
CA THR A 34 -5.91 -15.76 10.85
C THR A 34 -7.31 -15.58 10.27
N GLY A 35 -8.30 -15.23 11.10
CA GLY A 35 -9.64 -14.93 10.61
C GLY A 35 -9.67 -13.72 9.67
N LEU A 36 -8.88 -12.68 9.96
CA LEU A 36 -8.83 -11.48 9.15
C LEU A 36 -8.23 -11.72 7.76
N VAL A 37 -7.15 -12.52 7.67
CA VAL A 37 -6.56 -12.94 6.39
C VAL A 37 -7.54 -13.80 5.59
N ARG A 38 -8.24 -14.72 6.25
CA ARG A 38 -9.29 -15.52 5.59
C ARG A 38 -10.42 -14.63 5.06
N ALA A 39 -10.94 -13.72 5.87
CA ALA A 39 -11.98 -12.78 5.46
C ALA A 39 -11.52 -11.91 4.28
N ALA A 40 -10.27 -11.43 4.28
CA ALA A 40 -9.70 -10.68 3.16
C ALA A 40 -9.70 -11.50 1.86
N LEU A 41 -9.32 -12.79 1.94
CA LEU A 41 -9.38 -13.70 0.80
C LEU A 41 -10.83 -13.96 0.35
N ASP A 42 -11.76 -14.14 1.28
CA ASP A 42 -13.17 -14.36 0.96
C ASP A 42 -13.81 -13.13 0.28
N HIS A 43 -13.35 -11.91 0.63
CA HIS A 43 -13.70 -10.65 -0.03
C HIS A 43 -12.99 -10.40 -1.37
N GLY A 44 -12.15 -11.32 -1.82
CA GLY A 44 -11.46 -11.24 -3.11
C GLY A 44 -10.12 -10.50 -3.10
N ILE A 45 -9.56 -10.14 -1.94
CA ILE A 45 -8.19 -9.59 -1.87
C ILE A 45 -7.19 -10.68 -2.24
N ARG A 46 -6.25 -10.37 -3.15
CA ARG A 46 -5.26 -11.32 -3.68
C ARG A 46 -3.82 -10.80 -3.62
N ALA A 47 -3.55 -9.74 -2.89
CA ALA A 47 -2.21 -9.25 -2.65
C ALA A 47 -2.05 -8.80 -1.21
N PHE A 48 -0.95 -9.21 -0.58
CA PHE A 48 -0.63 -8.91 0.81
C PHE A 48 0.75 -8.25 0.89
N ASP A 49 0.83 -7.08 1.53
CA ASP A 49 2.07 -6.35 1.78
C ASP A 49 2.47 -6.42 3.26
N THR A 50 3.71 -6.81 3.52
CA THR A 50 4.27 -6.96 4.87
C THR A 50 5.72 -6.48 4.94
N SER A 51 6.42 -6.69 6.04
CA SER A 51 7.85 -6.36 6.17
C SER A 51 8.49 -7.08 7.36
N PRO A 52 9.78 -7.47 7.27
CA PRO A 52 10.54 -7.95 8.43
C PRO A 52 10.64 -6.92 9.56
N TYR A 53 10.53 -5.63 9.23
CA TYR A 53 10.52 -4.54 10.23
C TYR A 53 9.19 -4.47 10.99
N TYR A 54 8.09 -5.00 10.44
CA TYR A 54 6.76 -4.95 11.04
C TYR A 54 6.60 -5.99 12.15
N GLY A 55 7.50 -6.02 13.14
CA GLY A 55 7.40 -6.91 14.31
C GLY A 55 7.02 -8.35 13.92
N PRO A 56 5.89 -8.90 14.45
CA PRO A 56 5.45 -10.26 14.15
C PRO A 56 4.64 -10.41 12.85
N ALA A 57 4.43 -9.35 12.08
CA ALA A 57 3.44 -9.32 11.00
C ALA A 57 3.70 -10.37 9.90
N GLU A 58 4.96 -10.64 9.52
CA GLU A 58 5.28 -11.69 8.54
C GLU A 58 4.87 -13.07 9.05
N THR A 59 5.14 -13.37 10.33
CA THR A 59 4.76 -14.65 10.95
C THR A 59 3.25 -14.79 11.04
N LEU A 60 2.55 -13.76 11.54
CA LEU A 60 1.08 -13.76 11.66
C LEU A 60 0.39 -13.89 10.29
N LEU A 61 0.90 -13.18 9.28
CA LEU A 61 0.40 -13.32 7.91
C LEU A 61 0.67 -14.73 7.35
N GLY A 62 1.87 -15.26 7.57
CA GLY A 62 2.26 -16.61 7.14
C GLY A 62 1.40 -17.71 7.76
N GLU A 63 1.07 -17.60 9.04
CA GLU A 63 0.14 -18.48 9.75
C GLU A 63 -1.27 -18.40 9.16
N GLY A 64 -1.81 -17.19 8.98
CA GLY A 64 -3.14 -16.99 8.40
C GLY A 64 -3.28 -17.54 6.97
N LEU A 65 -2.27 -17.30 6.12
CA LEU A 65 -2.24 -17.82 4.76
C LEU A 65 -2.03 -19.34 4.71
N ALA A 66 -1.24 -19.91 5.64
CA ALA A 66 -1.09 -21.35 5.75
C ALA A 66 -2.40 -22.02 6.17
N ALA A 67 -3.14 -21.43 7.11
CA ALA A 67 -4.46 -21.91 7.54
C ALA A 67 -5.50 -21.89 6.40
N ALA A 68 -5.41 -20.91 5.49
CA ALA A 68 -6.33 -20.78 4.34
C ALA A 68 -5.84 -21.49 3.05
N ARG A 69 -4.71 -22.23 3.12
CA ARG A 69 -4.01 -22.73 1.93
C ARG A 69 -4.78 -23.76 1.10
N THR A 70 -5.70 -24.50 1.73
CA THR A 70 -6.51 -25.52 1.06
C THR A 70 -7.44 -24.89 0.03
N GLU A 71 -8.10 -23.79 0.38
CA GLU A 71 -9.01 -23.05 -0.50
C GLU A 71 -8.30 -21.99 -1.35
N TYR A 72 -7.20 -21.44 -0.83
CA TYR A 72 -6.40 -20.43 -1.49
C TYR A 72 -4.94 -20.89 -1.61
N PRO A 73 -4.61 -21.68 -2.65
CA PRO A 73 -3.25 -22.14 -2.89
C PRO A 73 -2.28 -20.97 -3.06
N ARG A 74 -0.99 -21.16 -2.71
CA ARG A 74 0.03 -20.09 -2.74
C ARG A 74 0.10 -19.29 -4.05
N ASN A 75 -0.18 -19.92 -5.19
CA ASN A 75 -0.14 -19.27 -6.51
C ASN A 75 -1.40 -18.44 -6.84
N SER A 76 -2.43 -18.45 -5.99
CA SER A 76 -3.65 -17.68 -6.17
C SER A 76 -3.55 -16.26 -5.63
N TYR A 77 -2.48 -15.91 -4.91
CA TYR A 77 -2.26 -14.58 -4.33
C TYR A 77 -0.80 -14.14 -4.45
N LEU A 78 -0.57 -12.84 -4.30
CA LEU A 78 0.74 -12.20 -4.36
C LEU A 78 1.23 -11.82 -2.96
N LEU A 79 2.50 -12.10 -2.67
CA LEU A 79 3.18 -11.68 -1.45
C LEU A 79 4.23 -10.61 -1.75
N LEU A 80 4.04 -9.47 -1.11
CA LEU A 80 4.94 -8.33 -1.16
C LEU A 80 5.58 -8.18 0.23
N THR A 81 6.91 -8.14 0.27
CA THR A 81 7.64 -7.86 1.51
C THR A 81 8.81 -6.92 1.25
N LYS A 82 9.64 -6.66 2.25
CA LYS A 82 10.69 -5.65 2.19
C LYS A 82 12.00 -6.13 2.78
N VAL A 83 13.09 -5.43 2.49
CA VAL A 83 14.44 -5.67 3.04
C VAL A 83 15.10 -4.35 3.43
N GLY A 84 16.27 -4.41 4.05
CA GLY A 84 17.10 -3.25 4.35
C GLY A 84 16.85 -2.65 5.73
N ARG A 85 15.60 -2.34 6.09
CA ARG A 85 15.26 -1.84 7.42
C ARG A 85 15.16 -2.99 8.45
N ILE A 86 16.00 -2.97 9.47
CA ILE A 86 16.04 -3.99 10.55
C ILE A 86 15.27 -3.50 11.77
N ALA A 87 15.50 -2.25 12.17
CA ALA A 87 14.88 -1.63 13.34
C ALA A 87 14.58 -0.14 13.08
N GLY A 88 14.16 0.58 14.12
CA GLY A 88 13.81 2.00 14.00
C GLY A 88 14.94 2.85 13.41
N ASP A 89 16.18 2.58 13.84
CA ASP A 89 17.40 3.31 13.49
C ASP A 89 18.52 2.42 12.90
N SER A 90 18.22 1.16 12.58
CA SER A 90 19.19 0.18 12.09
C SER A 90 18.81 -0.31 10.70
N PHE A 91 19.71 -0.09 9.75
CA PHE A 91 19.54 -0.40 8.34
C PHE A 91 20.77 -1.16 7.82
N ASP A 92 20.55 -2.23 7.07
CA ASP A 92 21.60 -3.00 6.42
C ASP A 92 21.15 -3.41 5.02
N TYR A 93 21.69 -2.70 4.05
CA TYR A 93 21.41 -2.86 2.62
C TYR A 93 22.47 -3.71 1.91
N SER A 94 23.42 -4.29 2.65
CA SER A 94 24.45 -5.15 2.08
C SER A 94 23.83 -6.35 1.37
N ALA A 95 24.47 -6.80 0.29
CA ALA A 95 23.98 -7.94 -0.48
C ALA A 95 23.76 -9.19 0.38
N ALA A 96 24.64 -9.43 1.37
CA ALA A 96 24.53 -10.56 2.29
C ALA A 96 23.29 -10.46 3.19
N SER A 97 23.05 -9.29 3.78
CA SER A 97 21.88 -9.06 4.64
C SER A 97 20.57 -9.14 3.86
N VAL A 98 20.54 -8.57 2.65
CA VAL A 98 19.39 -8.66 1.73
C VAL A 98 19.03 -10.12 1.44
N LYS A 99 20.00 -10.94 1.02
CA LYS A 99 19.77 -12.37 0.72
C LYS A 99 19.31 -13.13 1.96
N ALA A 100 19.93 -12.89 3.11
CA ALA A 100 19.53 -13.50 4.37
C ALA A 100 18.11 -13.07 4.80
N SER A 101 17.73 -11.81 4.57
CA SER A 101 16.40 -11.29 4.89
C SER A 101 15.33 -11.95 4.02
N VAL A 102 15.55 -12.08 2.71
CA VAL A 102 14.63 -12.78 1.81
C VAL A 102 14.39 -14.22 2.27
N LYS A 103 15.45 -14.94 2.65
CA LYS A 103 15.32 -16.31 3.18
C LYS A 103 14.47 -16.35 4.46
N ARG A 104 14.69 -15.44 5.41
CA ARG A 104 13.89 -15.36 6.64
C ARG A 104 12.42 -15.02 6.36
N SER A 105 12.14 -14.12 5.42
CA SER A 105 10.78 -13.79 5.01
C SER A 105 10.06 -14.99 4.41
N CYS A 106 10.73 -15.75 3.53
CA CYS A 106 10.21 -17.01 2.98
C CYS A 106 9.84 -18.01 4.09
N GLU A 107 10.72 -18.19 5.08
CA GLU A 107 10.48 -19.05 6.25
C GLU A 107 9.24 -18.59 7.03
N ARG A 108 9.14 -17.31 7.38
CA ARG A 108 8.00 -16.75 8.15
C ARG A 108 6.68 -16.78 7.40
N LEU A 109 6.72 -16.60 6.08
CA LEU A 109 5.54 -16.59 5.20
C LEU A 109 5.17 -17.98 4.66
N HIS A 110 5.89 -19.03 5.08
CA HIS A 110 5.67 -20.43 4.67
C HIS A 110 5.63 -20.59 3.13
N THR A 111 6.62 -20.03 2.43
CA THR A 111 6.72 -20.03 0.96
C THR A 111 8.17 -20.11 0.51
N ASP A 112 8.42 -20.66 -0.68
CA ASP A 112 9.77 -20.73 -1.27
C ASP A 112 10.08 -19.56 -2.21
N PHE A 113 9.06 -18.76 -2.54
CA PHE A 113 9.20 -17.58 -3.40
C PHE A 113 8.35 -16.40 -2.93
N LEU A 114 8.79 -15.19 -3.31
CA LEU A 114 8.10 -13.92 -3.08
C LEU A 114 7.74 -13.25 -4.40
N ASP A 115 6.60 -12.57 -4.46
CA ASP A 115 6.17 -11.91 -5.69
C ASP A 115 6.85 -10.55 -5.85
N VAL A 116 6.90 -9.74 -4.79
CA VAL A 116 7.58 -8.43 -4.81
C VAL A 116 8.47 -8.30 -3.58
N VAL A 117 9.67 -7.77 -3.76
CA VAL A 117 10.53 -7.35 -2.64
C VAL A 117 10.96 -5.89 -2.83
N TYR A 118 10.66 -5.07 -1.82
CA TYR A 118 11.05 -3.67 -1.75
C TYR A 118 12.32 -3.46 -0.94
N CYS A 119 13.19 -2.53 -1.35
CA CYS A 119 14.09 -1.87 -0.40
C CYS A 119 13.28 -0.89 0.46
N HIS A 120 13.29 -1.05 1.79
CA HIS A 120 12.40 -0.34 2.71
C HIS A 120 13.00 0.96 3.26
N ASP A 121 12.25 2.06 3.14
CA ASP A 121 12.61 3.40 3.62
C ASP A 121 13.98 3.85 3.11
N VAL A 122 14.09 3.91 1.78
CA VAL A 122 15.33 4.24 1.05
C VAL A 122 15.86 5.65 1.32
N GLU A 123 15.09 6.51 1.99
CA GLU A 123 15.55 7.82 2.44
C GLU A 123 16.55 7.75 3.60
N PHE A 124 16.63 6.63 4.32
CA PHE A 124 17.53 6.47 5.48
C PHE A 124 18.95 6.03 5.10
N VAL A 125 19.20 5.75 3.82
CA VAL A 125 20.48 5.23 3.31
C VAL A 125 20.94 5.96 2.04
N SER A 126 22.20 5.78 1.68
CA SER A 126 22.76 6.35 0.46
C SER A 126 22.23 5.65 -0.81
N GLY A 127 22.31 6.33 -1.95
CA GLY A 127 21.95 5.71 -3.23
C GLY A 127 22.85 4.53 -3.62
N ALA A 128 24.10 4.51 -3.14
CA ALA A 128 25.04 3.41 -3.37
C ALA A 128 24.58 2.12 -2.66
N GLU A 129 24.12 2.25 -1.41
CA GLU A 129 23.54 1.14 -0.64
C GLU A 129 22.25 0.62 -1.30
N VAL A 130 21.37 1.51 -1.78
CA VAL A 130 20.18 1.10 -2.54
C VAL A 130 20.58 0.32 -3.81
N LEU A 131 21.55 0.80 -4.58
CA LEU A 131 22.03 0.11 -5.79
C LEU A 131 22.60 -1.28 -5.49
N GLU A 132 23.33 -1.44 -4.39
CA GLU A 132 23.83 -2.75 -3.96
C GLU A 132 22.68 -3.71 -3.65
N ALA A 133 21.71 -3.28 -2.83
CA ALA A 133 20.54 -4.08 -2.49
C ALA A 133 19.72 -4.46 -3.73
N ILE A 134 19.51 -3.53 -4.66
CA ILE A 134 18.77 -3.78 -5.91
C ILE A 134 19.48 -4.83 -6.77
N ARG A 135 20.83 -4.79 -6.88
CA ARG A 135 21.59 -5.82 -7.59
C ARG A 135 21.41 -7.20 -6.95
N ALA A 136 21.52 -7.27 -5.62
CA ALA A 136 21.31 -8.53 -4.89
C ALA A 136 19.87 -9.08 -5.05
N LEU A 137 18.85 -8.22 -5.04
CA LEU A 137 17.48 -8.63 -5.32
C LEU A 137 17.33 -9.11 -6.77
N ARG A 138 17.93 -8.44 -7.75
CA ARG A 138 17.88 -8.89 -9.15
C ARG A 138 18.60 -10.22 -9.38
N GLU A 139 19.66 -10.53 -8.62
CA GLU A 139 20.26 -11.88 -8.60
C GLU A 139 19.24 -12.92 -8.12
N LEU A 140 18.59 -12.70 -6.98
CA LEU A 140 17.52 -13.58 -6.46
C LEU A 140 16.34 -13.70 -7.43
N ARG A 141 16.07 -12.64 -8.21
CA ARG A 141 15.05 -12.65 -9.26
C ARG A 141 15.43 -13.57 -10.41
N ASN A 142 16.70 -13.56 -10.80
CA ASN A 142 17.24 -14.43 -11.84
C ASN A 142 17.27 -15.90 -11.37
N GLU A 143 17.45 -16.13 -10.07
CA GLU A 143 17.34 -17.44 -9.42
C GLU A 143 15.88 -17.92 -9.26
N GLY A 144 14.89 -17.04 -9.46
CA GLY A 144 13.46 -17.36 -9.35
C GLY A 144 12.89 -17.32 -7.94
N VAL A 145 13.69 -16.94 -6.93
CA VAL A 145 13.26 -16.79 -5.53
C VAL A 145 12.34 -15.58 -5.37
N ILE A 146 12.55 -14.53 -6.16
CA ILE A 146 11.67 -13.35 -6.18
C ILE A 146 11.20 -13.05 -7.60
N LYS A 147 10.04 -12.39 -7.78
CA LYS A 147 9.54 -12.06 -9.12
C LYS A 147 9.82 -10.62 -9.54
N PHE A 148 9.61 -9.65 -8.65
CA PHE A 148 9.73 -8.22 -8.95
C PHE A 148 10.47 -7.47 -7.85
N VAL A 149 11.14 -6.40 -8.24
CA VAL A 149 12.03 -5.60 -7.39
C VAL A 149 11.58 -4.14 -7.37
N GLY A 150 11.51 -3.56 -6.17
CA GLY A 150 11.09 -2.19 -5.99
C GLY A 150 11.78 -1.47 -4.84
N VAL A 151 11.35 -0.22 -4.63
CA VAL A 151 11.70 0.57 -3.44
C VAL A 151 10.42 1.12 -2.79
N SER A 152 10.50 1.40 -1.50
CA SER A 152 9.43 2.06 -0.74
C SER A 152 10.03 3.10 0.21
N GLY A 153 9.27 4.15 0.54
CA GLY A 153 9.74 5.22 1.42
C GLY A 153 8.76 6.38 1.52
N TYR A 154 9.07 7.36 2.38
CA TYR A 154 8.19 8.50 2.62
C TYR A 154 8.38 9.66 1.62
N PRO A 155 9.55 10.31 1.49
CA PRO A 155 9.65 11.50 0.65
C PRO A 155 9.52 11.14 -0.83
N VAL A 156 8.53 11.73 -1.51
CA VAL A 156 8.22 11.45 -2.91
C VAL A 156 9.42 11.78 -3.81
N GLU A 157 10.10 12.88 -3.54
CA GLU A 157 11.30 13.31 -4.27
C GLU A 157 12.39 12.25 -4.18
N ARG A 158 12.60 11.69 -2.99
CA ARG A 158 13.62 10.67 -2.76
C ARG A 158 13.30 9.37 -3.50
N LEU A 159 12.03 8.97 -3.55
CA LEU A 159 11.60 7.83 -4.35
C LEU A 159 11.89 8.04 -5.84
N CYS A 160 11.61 9.24 -6.35
CA CYS A 160 11.91 9.59 -7.74
C CYS A 160 13.42 9.55 -8.02
N GLU A 161 14.23 10.16 -7.15
CA GLU A 161 15.70 10.13 -7.26
C GLU A 161 16.24 8.69 -7.29
N MET A 162 15.72 7.79 -6.45
CA MET A 162 16.16 6.40 -6.43
C MET A 162 15.73 5.64 -7.69
N ALA A 163 14.52 5.86 -8.20
CA ALA A 163 14.08 5.25 -9.46
C ALA A 163 14.92 5.72 -10.65
N GLU A 164 15.20 7.02 -10.74
CA GLU A 164 16.06 7.63 -11.76
C GLU A 164 17.50 7.13 -11.66
N LEU A 165 18.06 7.06 -10.45
CA LEU A 165 19.39 6.53 -10.19
C LEU A 165 19.51 5.06 -10.60
N VAL A 166 18.56 4.21 -10.20
CA VAL A 166 18.56 2.79 -10.56
C VAL A 166 18.50 2.61 -12.08
N LEU A 167 17.60 3.31 -12.76
CA LEU A 167 17.52 3.26 -14.22
C LEU A 167 18.84 3.68 -14.87
N LYS A 168 19.41 4.81 -14.44
CA LYS A 168 20.67 5.35 -14.99
C LYS A 168 21.85 4.39 -14.80
N GLU A 169 22.02 3.86 -13.59
CA GLU A 169 23.23 3.10 -13.21
C GLU A 169 23.14 1.60 -13.57
N THR A 170 21.95 1.10 -13.89
CA THR A 170 21.73 -0.33 -14.21
C THR A 170 21.15 -0.58 -15.59
N GLY A 171 20.61 0.44 -16.27
CA GLY A 171 19.92 0.32 -17.55
C GLY A 171 18.55 -0.36 -17.47
N GLU A 172 18.12 -0.77 -16.29
CA GLU A 172 16.83 -1.46 -16.06
C GLU A 172 16.03 -0.66 -15.02
N PRO A 173 14.76 -0.29 -15.31
CA PRO A 173 13.92 0.43 -14.36
C PRO A 173 13.53 -0.46 -13.17
N LEU A 174 13.02 0.15 -12.10
CA LEU A 174 12.34 -0.57 -11.03
C LEU A 174 10.98 -1.09 -11.52
N ASP A 175 10.59 -2.28 -11.09
CA ASP A 175 9.27 -2.82 -11.43
C ASP A 175 8.15 -2.02 -10.74
N ILE A 176 8.42 -1.55 -9.52
CA ILE A 176 7.43 -0.96 -8.62
C ILE A 176 8.04 0.00 -7.61
N VAL A 177 7.34 1.10 -7.31
CA VAL A 177 7.76 2.09 -6.31
C VAL A 177 6.57 2.40 -5.40
N MET A 178 6.67 2.08 -4.11
CA MET A 178 5.60 2.33 -3.15
C MET A 178 5.84 3.63 -2.39
N SER A 179 4.87 4.53 -2.42
CA SER A 179 4.84 5.70 -1.53
C SER A 179 3.77 5.50 -0.47
N TYR A 180 4.02 5.95 0.75
CA TYR A 180 3.01 5.94 1.82
C TYR A 180 2.64 7.35 2.27
N ALA A 181 1.36 7.56 2.58
CA ALA A 181 0.80 8.81 3.12
C ALA A 181 0.96 10.07 2.23
N ASN A 182 1.28 9.91 0.94
CA ASN A 182 1.46 11.03 -0.01
C ASN A 182 0.38 11.13 -1.09
N TYR A 183 -0.65 10.28 -1.04
CA TYR A 183 -1.90 10.48 -1.76
C TYR A 183 -3.09 10.18 -0.84
N THR A 184 -3.46 11.18 -0.07
CA THR A 184 -4.51 11.18 0.96
C THR A 184 -5.27 12.50 0.87
N VAL A 185 -6.41 12.65 1.57
CA VAL A 185 -7.12 13.94 1.57
C VAL A 185 -6.25 15.10 2.09
N GLN A 186 -5.21 14.80 2.88
CA GLN A 186 -4.26 15.80 3.37
C GLN A 186 -3.11 16.08 2.40
N SER A 187 -2.70 15.14 1.55
CA SER A 187 -1.51 15.27 0.71
C SER A 187 -1.71 14.62 -0.66
N GLU A 188 -1.49 15.38 -1.72
CA GLU A 188 -1.53 14.94 -3.13
C GLU A 188 -0.14 14.89 -3.77
N ARG A 189 0.91 15.00 -2.96
CA ARG A 189 2.32 15.09 -3.40
C ARG A 189 2.73 13.95 -4.34
N LEU A 190 2.21 12.74 -4.16
CA LEU A 190 2.53 11.62 -5.03
C LEU A 190 2.09 11.89 -6.48
N ALA A 191 0.94 12.54 -6.68
CA ALA A 191 0.47 12.92 -8.01
C ALA A 191 1.21 14.15 -8.54
N SER A 192 1.32 15.21 -7.73
CA SER A 192 1.86 16.50 -8.18
C SER A 192 3.37 16.51 -8.39
N VAL A 193 4.12 15.69 -7.64
CA VAL A 193 5.59 15.61 -7.70
C VAL A 193 6.06 14.28 -8.32
N GLY A 194 5.44 13.17 -7.91
CA GLY A 194 5.97 11.83 -8.16
C GLY A 194 5.59 11.23 -9.51
N LEU A 195 4.31 11.34 -9.89
CA LEU A 195 3.71 10.57 -10.98
C LEU A 195 4.50 10.66 -12.29
N GLU A 196 4.73 11.88 -12.78
CA GLU A 196 5.43 12.10 -14.05
C GLU A 196 6.92 11.70 -13.98
N ARG A 197 7.59 11.89 -12.85
CA ARG A 197 9.00 11.49 -12.68
C ARG A 197 9.15 9.98 -12.66
N LEU A 198 8.34 9.28 -11.87
CA LEU A 198 8.36 7.82 -11.77
C LEU A 198 8.01 7.14 -13.10
N LYS A 199 7.02 7.67 -13.81
CA LYS A 199 6.68 7.24 -15.17
C LYS A 199 7.84 7.41 -16.15
N LYS A 200 8.51 8.57 -16.14
CA LYS A 200 9.71 8.83 -16.97
C LYS A 200 10.90 7.94 -16.59
N ALA A 201 11.00 7.56 -15.32
CA ALA A 201 11.97 6.58 -14.84
C ALA A 201 11.61 5.12 -15.19
N GLY A 202 10.53 4.90 -15.96
CA GLY A 202 10.13 3.58 -16.45
C GLY A 202 9.43 2.69 -15.43
N VAL A 203 9.03 3.24 -14.27
CA VAL A 203 8.31 2.49 -13.23
C VAL A 203 6.93 2.10 -13.75
N GLN A 204 6.59 0.81 -13.66
CA GLN A 204 5.32 0.31 -14.20
C GLN A 204 4.15 0.53 -13.25
N VAL A 205 4.38 0.32 -11.95
CA VAL A 205 3.34 0.37 -10.92
C VAL A 205 3.78 1.25 -9.74
N VAL A 206 2.93 2.16 -9.29
CA VAL A 206 3.16 3.00 -8.11
C VAL A 206 2.02 2.82 -7.12
N PRO A 207 2.13 1.91 -6.14
CA PRO A 207 1.14 1.80 -5.08
C PRO A 207 1.15 3.00 -4.14
N ASN A 208 -0.04 3.49 -3.84
CA ASN A 208 -0.28 4.45 -2.76
C ASN A 208 -0.67 3.70 -1.49
N ALA A 209 0.24 3.61 -0.54
CA ALA A 209 -0.01 3.00 0.75
C ALA A 209 -0.52 4.01 1.77
N SER A 210 -1.35 3.53 2.70
CA SER A 210 -1.76 4.31 3.86
C SER A 210 -2.60 5.54 3.50
N VAL A 211 -3.75 5.30 2.86
CA VAL A 211 -4.74 6.34 2.49
C VAL A 211 -5.26 7.15 3.69
N LEU A 212 -5.14 6.59 4.90
CA LEU A 212 -5.46 7.25 6.17
C LEU A 212 -4.28 8.03 6.77
N GLY A 213 -3.16 8.18 6.06
CA GLY A 213 -1.97 8.85 6.57
C GLY A 213 -1.46 8.16 7.84
N MET A 214 -1.21 6.86 7.79
CA MET A 214 -0.80 6.02 8.93
C MET A 214 -1.79 6.04 10.10
N GLY A 215 -3.07 6.25 9.77
CA GLY A 215 -4.15 6.32 10.74
C GLY A 215 -4.34 7.71 11.36
N LEU A 216 -3.65 8.74 10.87
CA LEU A 216 -3.90 10.12 11.29
C LEU A 216 -5.31 10.60 10.93
N LEU A 217 -5.78 10.29 9.71
CA LEU A 217 -7.01 10.82 9.12
C LEU A 217 -8.26 10.05 9.58
N ARG A 218 -8.51 10.06 10.89
CA ARG A 218 -9.66 9.43 11.54
C ARG A 218 -10.15 10.26 12.72
N ALA A 219 -11.39 10.06 13.14
CA ALA A 219 -11.95 10.77 14.30
C ALA A 219 -11.13 10.58 15.59
N GLY A 220 -10.56 9.39 15.79
CA GLY A 220 -9.73 9.10 16.98
C GLY A 220 -8.28 9.59 16.92
N GLY A 221 -7.87 10.30 15.88
CA GLY A 221 -6.46 10.65 15.62
C GLY A 221 -5.55 9.44 15.40
N ALA A 222 -4.23 9.71 15.36
CA ALA A 222 -3.22 8.68 15.11
C ALA A 222 -3.29 7.54 16.15
N PRO A 223 -3.13 6.27 15.71
CA PRO A 223 -3.23 5.12 16.59
C PRO A 223 -2.05 5.06 17.60
N VAL A 224 -2.38 4.66 18.83
CA VAL A 224 -1.41 4.49 19.93
C VAL A 224 -1.43 3.04 20.39
N GLY A 225 -0.43 2.27 19.96
CA GLY A 225 -0.18 0.91 20.42
C GLY A 225 0.63 0.86 21.72
N SER A 226 1.27 -0.28 21.99
CA SER A 226 2.13 -0.42 23.18
C SER A 226 3.45 0.34 23.08
N GLN A 227 3.84 0.80 21.89
CA GLN A 227 5.00 1.68 21.68
C GLN A 227 4.73 3.15 22.04
N GLY A 228 3.50 3.52 22.44
CA GLY A 228 3.14 4.91 22.72
C GLY A 228 2.87 5.72 21.45
N ASP A 229 2.99 7.05 21.55
CA ASP A 229 2.79 7.95 20.41
C ASP A 229 4.02 7.97 19.50
N TRP A 230 3.94 7.20 18.41
CA TRP A 230 5.03 7.01 17.44
C TRP A 230 4.86 7.84 16.16
N HIS A 231 3.67 8.41 15.94
CA HIS A 231 3.35 9.00 14.64
C HIS A 231 4.07 10.34 14.45
N PRO A 232 4.76 10.57 13.31
CA PRO A 232 5.60 11.76 13.09
C PRO A 232 4.84 13.06 12.85
N ALA A 233 3.51 13.06 13.00
CA ALA A 233 2.70 14.24 12.72
C ALA A 233 2.87 15.24 13.87
N PRO A 234 3.23 16.51 13.59
CA PRO A 234 3.34 17.53 14.62
C PRO A 234 1.99 17.86 15.24
N GLU A 235 2.00 18.43 16.45
CA GLU A 235 0.79 18.80 17.19
C GLU A 235 -0.17 19.68 16.39
N GLY A 236 0.37 20.65 15.63
CA GLY A 236 -0.43 21.55 14.79
C GLY A 236 -1.25 20.78 13.74
N LEU A 237 -0.63 19.85 13.02
CA LEU A 237 -1.30 18.98 12.05
C LEU A 237 -2.37 18.12 12.73
N ARG A 238 -2.05 17.51 13.88
CA ARG A 238 -3.02 16.69 14.63
C ARG A 238 -4.23 17.51 15.06
N ALA A 239 -4.02 18.75 15.50
CA ALA A 239 -5.09 19.64 15.92
C ALA A 239 -6.02 20.05 14.76
N VAL A 240 -5.50 20.32 13.56
CA VAL A 240 -6.38 20.60 12.39
C VAL A 240 -7.07 19.35 11.87
N VAL A 241 -6.44 18.17 11.95
CA VAL A 241 -7.10 16.90 11.59
C VAL A 241 -8.26 16.59 12.56
N ALA A 242 -8.10 16.87 13.86
CA ALA A 242 -9.20 16.74 14.81
C ALA A 242 -10.40 17.64 14.44
N LYS A 243 -10.15 18.91 14.06
CA LYS A 243 -11.19 19.82 13.57
C LYS A 243 -11.85 19.34 12.28
N ALA A 244 -11.07 18.74 11.38
CA ALA A 244 -11.61 18.15 10.15
C ALA A 244 -12.51 16.95 10.46
N ALA A 245 -12.19 16.16 11.48
CA ALA A 245 -13.05 15.08 11.95
C ALA A 245 -14.35 15.59 12.57
N GLU A 246 -14.30 16.61 13.43
CA GLU A 246 -15.49 17.28 13.99
C GLU A 246 -16.39 17.80 12.87
N PHE A 247 -15.80 18.45 11.85
CA PHE A 247 -16.55 18.92 10.68
C PHE A 247 -17.27 17.77 9.95
N CYS A 248 -16.59 16.65 9.69
CA CYS A 248 -17.25 15.50 9.06
C CYS A 248 -18.41 14.98 9.92
N GLU A 249 -18.21 14.88 11.24
CA GLU A 249 -19.24 14.40 12.18
C GLU A 249 -20.47 15.30 12.20
N ASP A 250 -20.28 16.63 12.19
CA ASP A 250 -21.37 17.62 12.09
C ASP A 250 -22.18 17.49 10.80
N HIS A 251 -21.59 16.88 9.76
CA HIS A 251 -22.23 16.59 8.46
C HIS A 251 -22.67 15.14 8.33
N GLY A 252 -22.72 14.39 9.44
CA GLY A 252 -23.21 13.01 9.49
C GLY A 252 -22.25 11.98 8.88
N GLU A 253 -20.96 12.29 8.81
CA GLU A 253 -19.95 11.44 8.18
C GLU A 253 -18.71 11.24 9.06
N LYS A 254 -17.93 10.18 8.81
CA LYS A 254 -16.64 9.96 9.49
C LYS A 254 -15.47 10.34 8.61
N LEU A 255 -14.48 11.03 9.17
CA LEU A 255 -13.27 11.41 8.44
C LEU A 255 -12.59 10.20 7.79
N GLU A 256 -12.48 9.07 8.48
CA GLU A 256 -11.86 7.87 7.91
C GLU A 256 -12.62 7.31 6.71
N VAL A 257 -13.95 7.47 6.65
CA VAL A 257 -14.76 7.02 5.49
C VAL A 257 -14.54 7.95 4.31
N VAL A 258 -14.53 9.27 4.53
CA VAL A 258 -14.18 10.27 3.50
C VAL A 258 -12.77 10.00 2.98
N ALA A 259 -11.79 9.85 3.86
CA ALA A 259 -10.39 9.66 3.52
C ALA A 259 -10.13 8.33 2.76
N ILE A 260 -10.72 7.21 3.20
CA ILE A 260 -10.60 5.93 2.47
C ILE A 260 -11.24 6.04 1.10
N ARG A 261 -12.48 6.53 1.02
CA ARG A 261 -13.19 6.59 -0.25
C ARG A 261 -12.49 7.51 -1.23
N TRP A 262 -12.22 8.76 -0.83
CA TRP A 262 -11.54 9.73 -1.68
C TRP A 262 -10.15 9.23 -2.09
N GLY A 263 -9.36 8.73 -1.14
CA GLY A 263 -7.98 8.31 -1.40
C GLY A 263 -7.88 7.13 -2.37
N ILE A 264 -8.75 6.13 -2.23
CA ILE A 264 -8.79 4.98 -3.15
C ILE A 264 -9.43 5.38 -4.48
N GLU A 265 -10.60 6.01 -4.48
CA GLU A 265 -11.36 6.32 -5.70
C GLU A 265 -10.62 7.33 -6.60
N SER A 266 -10.00 8.34 -6.00
CA SER A 266 -9.19 9.31 -6.74
C SER A 266 -7.90 8.68 -7.27
N TRP A 267 -7.19 7.89 -6.45
CA TRP A 267 -5.94 7.25 -6.89
C TRP A 267 -6.17 6.19 -7.96
N LEU A 268 -7.29 5.46 -7.94
CA LEU A 268 -7.65 4.54 -9.02
C LEU A 268 -7.62 5.22 -10.39
N LYS A 269 -8.05 6.49 -10.47
CA LYS A 269 -8.06 7.29 -11.69
C LYS A 269 -6.70 7.91 -11.97
N VAL A 270 -6.18 8.70 -11.02
CA VAL A 270 -4.92 9.46 -11.20
C VAL A 270 -3.71 8.55 -11.34
N GLY A 271 -3.63 7.50 -10.52
CA GLY A 271 -2.56 6.51 -10.56
C GLY A 271 -2.64 5.54 -11.75
N GLY A 272 -3.67 5.62 -12.59
CA GLY A 272 -3.86 4.72 -13.72
C GLY A 272 -2.67 4.70 -14.70
N GLU A 273 -1.97 5.82 -14.89
CA GLU A 273 -0.81 5.90 -15.78
C GLU A 273 0.36 4.97 -15.36
N VAL A 274 0.44 4.70 -14.07
CA VAL A 274 1.40 3.82 -13.38
C VAL A 274 0.66 2.79 -12.53
N GLY A 275 -0.45 2.28 -13.08
CA GLY A 275 -1.34 1.35 -12.40
C GLY A 275 -1.24 -0.09 -12.90
N SER A 276 -2.22 -0.91 -12.52
CA SER A 276 -2.38 -2.27 -13.01
C SER A 276 -3.69 -2.46 -13.78
N TYR A 277 -3.78 -3.48 -14.63
CA TYR A 277 -4.99 -3.81 -15.39
C TYR A 277 -6.05 -4.55 -14.56
N GLY A 278 -5.78 -4.80 -13.26
CA GLY A 278 -6.59 -5.69 -12.43
C GLY A 278 -8.06 -5.31 -12.46
N ARG A 279 -8.91 -6.23 -12.92
CA ARG A 279 -10.34 -5.97 -13.07
C ARG A 279 -11.03 -5.95 -11.71
N PRO A 280 -11.79 -4.89 -11.40
CA PRO A 280 -12.65 -4.93 -10.25
C PRO A 280 -13.78 -5.96 -10.45
N GLY A 281 -13.79 -7.02 -9.64
CA GLY A 281 -14.87 -8.02 -9.62
C GLY A 281 -14.69 -9.24 -10.51
N GLU A 282 -13.49 -9.51 -11.04
CA GLU A 282 -13.19 -10.83 -11.60
C GLU A 282 -12.77 -11.82 -10.52
N ASP A 283 -13.33 -13.02 -10.64
CA ASP A 283 -12.99 -14.17 -9.83
C ASP A 283 -11.56 -14.62 -10.20
N HIS A 284 -10.56 -14.09 -9.48
CA HIS A 284 -9.15 -14.46 -9.64
C HIS A 284 -8.85 -15.91 -9.20
N THR A 285 -9.85 -16.74 -8.88
CA THR A 285 -9.70 -18.13 -8.42
C THR A 285 -9.19 -19.10 -9.48
N ARG A 286 -9.10 -18.69 -10.75
CA ARG A 286 -8.46 -19.46 -11.81
C ARG A 286 -7.52 -18.53 -12.55
N GLY A 287 -6.27 -18.95 -12.73
CA GLY A 287 -5.19 -18.21 -13.41
C GLY A 287 -5.45 -17.91 -14.90
N SER A 288 -6.63 -17.42 -15.23
CA SER A 288 -6.98 -16.86 -16.52
C SER A 288 -6.56 -15.41 -16.51
N ALA A 289 -5.35 -15.15 -16.97
CA ALA A 289 -5.01 -13.88 -17.58
C ALA A 289 -5.82 -13.73 -18.88
N THR A 290 -7.14 -13.61 -18.78
CA THR A 290 -7.98 -13.21 -19.90
C THR A 290 -7.94 -11.69 -19.95
N THR A 291 -6.93 -11.17 -20.64
CA THR A 291 -7.01 -9.86 -21.30
C THR A 291 -8.34 -9.77 -22.04
N LEU A 292 -9.23 -8.90 -21.58
CA LEU A 292 -10.32 -8.37 -22.40
C LEU A 292 -9.59 -7.39 -23.29
N GLU A 293 -9.43 -7.80 -24.53
CA GLU A 293 -9.36 -6.85 -25.63
C GLU A 293 -10.54 -5.89 -25.44
N GLY A 294 -10.29 -4.64 -25.01
CA GLY A 294 -11.31 -3.58 -25.00
C GLY A 294 -11.30 -2.58 -23.84
N GLN A 295 -10.75 -2.88 -22.66
CA GLN A 295 -10.51 -1.87 -21.61
C GLN A 295 -9.01 -1.65 -21.42
N GLU A 296 -8.49 -0.62 -22.08
CA GLU A 296 -7.05 -0.27 -22.10
C GLU A 296 -6.57 0.48 -20.84
N SER A 297 -7.48 0.92 -19.96
CA SER A 297 -7.12 1.75 -18.81
C SER A 297 -6.65 0.91 -17.63
N ARG A 298 -5.45 1.25 -17.16
CA ARG A 298 -4.90 0.76 -15.89
C ARG A 298 -5.55 1.53 -14.74
N LEU A 299 -5.68 0.87 -13.59
CA LEU A 299 -6.17 1.42 -12.34
C LEU A 299 -4.99 1.65 -11.38
N GLY A 300 -4.97 2.80 -10.71
CA GLY A 300 -4.02 3.05 -9.62
C GLY A 300 -4.15 2.01 -8.51
N VAL A 301 -3.05 1.67 -7.87
CA VAL A 301 -3.00 0.62 -6.85
C VAL A 301 -2.95 1.24 -5.45
N SER A 302 -3.79 0.77 -4.53
CA SER A 302 -3.82 1.24 -3.14
C SER A 302 -3.51 0.12 -2.15
N VAL A 303 -2.80 0.45 -1.08
CA VAL A 303 -2.57 -0.46 0.06
C VAL A 303 -3.38 0.02 1.26
N ILE A 304 -4.31 -0.82 1.70
CA ILE A 304 -5.12 -0.60 2.91
C ILE A 304 -4.47 -1.29 4.11
N GLY A 305 -4.75 -0.82 5.31
CA GLY A 305 -4.30 -1.49 6.55
C GLY A 305 -5.45 -1.57 7.53
N VAL A 306 -5.75 -2.78 8.00
CA VAL A 306 -6.81 -3.05 8.98
C VAL A 306 -6.29 -4.03 10.02
N SER A 307 -6.78 -3.94 11.25
CA SER A 307 -6.44 -4.87 12.34
C SER A 307 -7.64 -5.57 12.96
N ARG A 308 -8.84 -5.22 12.50
CA ARG A 308 -10.10 -5.78 13.00
C ARG A 308 -11.04 -6.12 11.85
N HIS A 309 -11.89 -7.12 12.08
CA HIS A 309 -12.89 -7.55 11.09
C HIS A 309 -13.84 -6.42 10.71
N ASP A 310 -14.30 -5.60 11.66
CA ASP A 310 -15.24 -4.52 11.37
C ASP A 310 -14.60 -3.40 10.51
N GLU A 311 -13.28 -3.17 10.65
CA GLU A 311 -12.51 -2.26 9.80
C GLU A 311 -12.39 -2.80 8.37
N LEU A 312 -12.14 -4.11 8.22
CA LEU A 312 -12.09 -4.79 6.92
C LEU A 312 -13.45 -4.71 6.23
N GLU A 313 -14.53 -5.13 6.90
CA GLU A 313 -15.89 -5.10 6.33
C GLU A 313 -16.28 -3.71 5.83
N LYS A 314 -16.04 -2.66 6.64
CA LYS A 314 -16.33 -1.28 6.24
C LYS A 314 -15.50 -0.84 5.04
N THR A 315 -14.21 -1.22 5.01
CA THR A 315 -13.32 -0.89 3.90
C THR A 315 -13.76 -1.61 2.62
N MET A 316 -14.18 -2.88 2.71
CA MET A 316 -14.70 -3.64 1.58
C MET A 316 -16.04 -3.09 1.08
N LEU A 317 -16.93 -2.63 1.96
CA LEU A 317 -18.15 -1.92 1.56
C LEU A 317 -17.85 -0.65 0.75
N VAL A 318 -16.86 0.14 1.20
CA VAL A 318 -16.40 1.32 0.44
C VAL A 318 -15.79 0.90 -0.89
N TRP A 319 -14.94 -0.12 -0.91
CA TRP A 319 -14.33 -0.64 -2.13
C TRP A 319 -15.39 -1.09 -3.15
N HIS A 320 -16.31 -1.96 -2.76
CA HIS A 320 -17.39 -2.43 -3.64
C HIS A 320 -18.24 -1.29 -4.16
N SER A 321 -18.55 -0.30 -3.32
CA SER A 321 -19.23 0.90 -3.78
C SER A 321 -18.45 1.64 -4.86
N ILE A 322 -17.14 1.82 -4.70
CA ILE A 322 -16.31 2.47 -5.71
C ILE A 322 -16.39 1.69 -7.02
N LEU A 323 -16.31 0.36 -6.96
CA LEU A 323 -16.39 -0.51 -8.15
C LEU A 323 -17.73 -0.40 -8.86
N ASP A 324 -18.83 -0.33 -8.11
CA ASP A 324 -20.17 -0.12 -8.68
C ASP A 324 -20.25 1.17 -9.50
N GLY A 325 -19.43 2.19 -9.19
CA GLY A 325 -19.38 3.49 -9.87
C GLY A 325 -18.33 3.63 -10.97
N LEU A 326 -17.56 2.59 -11.31
CA LEU A 326 -16.60 2.60 -12.42
C LEU A 326 -17.28 2.33 -13.77
N GLU A 327 -16.75 2.91 -14.85
CA GLU A 327 -17.19 2.61 -16.22
C GLU A 327 -17.01 1.11 -16.52
N GLY A 328 -18.09 0.44 -16.97
CA GLY A 328 -18.11 -1.02 -17.17
C GLY A 328 -18.43 -1.84 -15.91
N GLY A 329 -18.68 -1.19 -14.76
CA GLY A 329 -19.13 -1.84 -13.51
C GLY A 329 -20.51 -2.51 -13.60
N GLN A 330 -21.23 -2.36 -14.73
CA GLN A 330 -22.52 -3.00 -15.01
C GLN A 330 -22.47 -4.51 -14.77
N ALA A 331 -21.40 -5.20 -15.17
CA ALA A 331 -21.27 -6.65 -14.93
C ALA A 331 -21.07 -7.04 -13.44
N HIS A 332 -20.57 -6.14 -12.59
CA HIS A 332 -20.46 -6.35 -11.14
C HIS A 332 -21.81 -6.13 -10.45
N ALA A 333 -22.48 -5.04 -10.82
CA ALA A 333 -23.72 -4.60 -10.19
C ALA A 333 -24.98 -5.32 -10.73
N ASP A 334 -24.97 -5.84 -11.96
CA ASP A 334 -26.00 -6.76 -12.49
C ASP A 334 -26.01 -8.09 -11.72
N ARG A 335 -24.82 -8.60 -11.34
CA ARG A 335 -24.69 -9.82 -10.53
C ARG A 335 -25.31 -9.68 -9.12
N ALA A 336 -25.47 -8.46 -8.62
CA ALA A 336 -26.10 -8.16 -7.34
C ALA A 336 -27.62 -7.90 -7.45
N GLY A 337 -28.20 -7.87 -8.66
CA GLY A 337 -29.64 -7.67 -8.88
C GLY A 337 -30.19 -6.30 -8.45
N ARG A 338 -29.33 -5.27 -8.33
CA ARG A 338 -29.65 -3.92 -7.81
C ARG A 338 -29.05 -2.78 -8.63
N TRP A 339 -28.67 -3.05 -9.88
CA TRP A 339 -27.71 -2.27 -10.66
C TRP A 339 -27.91 -0.76 -10.72
N GLU A 340 -29.04 -0.28 -11.26
CA GLU A 340 -29.23 1.17 -11.46
C GLU A 340 -29.09 1.95 -10.15
N ARG A 341 -29.70 1.43 -9.07
CA ARG A 341 -29.65 2.06 -7.75
C ARG A 341 -28.26 2.05 -7.13
N ALA A 342 -27.47 0.98 -7.31
CA ALA A 342 -26.13 0.88 -6.73
C ALA A 342 -25.12 1.78 -7.47
N HIS A 343 -25.17 1.81 -8.80
CA HIS A 343 -24.32 2.66 -9.63
C HIS A 343 -24.62 4.15 -9.37
N GLU A 344 -25.90 4.55 -9.42
CA GLU A 344 -26.33 5.92 -9.14
C GLU A 344 -25.97 6.34 -7.71
N TRP A 345 -26.20 5.47 -6.73
CA TRP A 345 -25.79 5.72 -5.35
C TRP A 345 -24.28 5.94 -5.24
N SER A 346 -23.47 5.13 -5.93
CA SER A 346 -22.02 5.32 -5.94
C SER A 346 -21.62 6.65 -6.55
N LEU A 347 -22.19 7.05 -7.68
CA LEU A 347 -21.89 8.35 -8.30
C LEU A 347 -22.27 9.53 -7.40
N ASN A 348 -23.46 9.49 -6.79
CA ASN A 348 -23.89 10.52 -5.84
C ASN A 348 -22.98 10.56 -4.61
N ARG A 349 -22.56 9.38 -4.13
CA ARG A 349 -21.67 9.28 -2.98
C ARG A 349 -20.25 9.76 -3.28
N ARG A 350 -19.75 9.56 -4.50
CA ARG A 350 -18.50 10.16 -4.99
C ARG A 350 -18.56 11.67 -4.87
N HIS A 351 -19.61 12.29 -5.44
CA HIS A 351 -19.77 13.75 -5.39
C HIS A 351 -19.86 14.29 -3.95
N ALA A 352 -20.63 13.62 -3.09
CA ALA A 352 -20.71 14.00 -1.68
C ALA A 352 -19.34 13.91 -0.96
N VAL A 353 -18.56 12.87 -1.22
CA VAL A 353 -17.22 12.71 -0.65
C VAL A 353 -16.23 13.71 -1.22
N GLU A 354 -16.32 14.07 -2.50
CA GLU A 354 -15.51 15.12 -3.12
C GLU A 354 -15.74 16.47 -2.42
N MET A 355 -17.00 16.89 -2.20
CA MET A 355 -17.31 18.12 -1.47
C MET A 355 -16.78 18.10 -0.02
N LEU A 356 -16.97 17.00 0.71
CA LEU A 356 -16.45 16.87 2.07
C LEU A 356 -14.91 16.90 2.09
N ALA A 357 -14.25 16.27 1.12
CA ALA A 357 -12.81 16.26 1.00
C ALA A 357 -12.22 17.65 0.70
N GLU A 358 -12.90 18.45 -0.13
CA GLU A 358 -12.53 19.85 -0.40
C GLU A 358 -12.59 20.70 0.88
N GLU A 359 -13.65 20.58 1.67
CA GLU A 359 -13.79 21.29 2.94
C GLU A 359 -12.78 20.81 4.00
N VAL A 360 -12.54 19.50 4.09
CA VAL A 360 -11.46 18.93 4.92
C VAL A 360 -10.11 19.55 4.53
N ARG A 361 -9.83 19.65 3.22
CA ARG A 361 -8.58 20.25 2.73
C ARG A 361 -8.51 21.74 3.05
N ALA A 362 -9.62 22.47 2.98
CA ALA A 362 -9.69 23.88 3.40
C ALA A 362 -9.42 24.07 4.90
N ILE A 363 -9.89 23.14 5.76
CA ILE A 363 -9.61 23.14 7.21
C ILE A 363 -8.13 22.92 7.50
N LEU A 364 -7.45 22.10 6.71
CA LEU A 364 -6.02 21.80 6.88
C LEU A 364 -5.12 23.02 6.62
N LYS A 365 -5.51 23.96 5.75
CA LYS A 365 -4.76 25.21 5.47
C LYS A 365 -3.29 24.95 5.12
N GLU A 366 -2.34 25.51 5.87
CA GLU A 366 -0.90 25.32 5.67
C GLU A 366 -0.45 23.86 5.86
N TRP A 367 -1.30 23.01 6.44
CA TRP A 367 -1.03 21.58 6.62
C TRP A 367 -1.44 20.74 5.42
N ALA A 368 -2.13 21.29 4.42
CA ALA A 368 -2.34 20.61 3.15
C ALA A 368 -0.99 20.43 2.44
N ASP A 369 -0.72 19.22 1.96
CA ASP A 369 0.56 18.78 1.36
C ASP A 369 1.80 18.93 2.28
N TYR A 370 1.60 19.15 3.58
CA TYR A 370 2.69 19.10 4.55
C TYR A 370 3.28 17.68 4.60
N ALA A 371 4.60 17.60 4.45
CA ALA A 371 5.37 16.39 4.65
C ALA A 371 6.40 16.60 5.77
N TRP A 372 6.46 15.68 6.72
CA TRP A 372 7.48 15.72 7.78
C TRP A 372 8.86 15.32 7.24
N ALA A 373 9.91 15.67 7.98
CA ALA A 373 11.26 15.24 7.61
C ALA A 373 11.41 13.71 7.79
N SER A 374 11.83 13.02 6.74
CA SER A 374 12.26 11.61 6.78
C SER A 374 13.54 11.48 5.96
N PRO A 375 14.65 11.00 6.55
CA PRO A 375 14.84 10.75 7.97
C PRO A 375 14.79 12.06 8.79
N PRO A 376 14.57 12.00 10.12
CA PRO A 376 14.65 13.20 10.95
C PRO A 376 16.06 13.81 10.91
N LYS A 377 16.14 15.13 11.12
CA LYS A 377 17.43 15.85 11.16
C LYS A 377 18.36 15.21 12.21
N GLY A 378 19.58 14.89 11.78
CA GLY A 378 20.59 14.28 12.65
C GLY A 378 20.47 12.77 12.82
N PHE A 379 19.63 12.10 12.00
CA PHE A 379 19.59 10.64 11.94
C PHE A 379 20.97 10.02 11.70
N VAL A 380 21.25 8.93 12.39
CA VAL A 380 22.45 8.10 12.21
C VAL A 380 22.04 6.64 12.21
N ASN A 381 22.45 5.90 11.19
CA ASN A 381 22.26 4.45 11.14
C ASN A 381 23.16 3.77 12.19
N THR A 382 22.56 3.08 13.16
CA THR A 382 23.27 2.46 14.30
C THR A 382 24.09 1.24 13.91
N LEU A 383 23.85 0.64 12.74
CA LEU A 383 24.64 -0.50 12.26
C LEU A 383 26.09 -0.12 11.94
N ASN A 384 26.32 1.13 11.50
CA ASN A 384 27.64 1.64 11.14
C ASN A 384 28.50 2.04 12.35
N GLN A 385 28.01 1.81 13.58
CA GLN A 385 28.71 2.14 14.83
C GLN A 385 29.30 0.92 15.56
N LYS A 386 29.30 -0.27 14.93
CA LYS A 386 29.86 -1.50 15.51
C LYS A 386 31.11 -1.97 14.80
#